data_AF-A0A832Q1G2-F1
#
_entry.id   AF-A0A832Q1G2-F1
#
_cell.length_a   1.000
_cell.length_b   1.000
_cell.length_c   1.000
_cell.angle_alpha   90.00
_cell.angle_beta   90.00
_cell.angle_gamma   90.00
#
_symmetry.space_group_name_H-M   'P 1'
#
loop_
_entity.id
_entity.type
_entity.pdbx_description
1 polymer ?
#
loop_
_entity_poly.entity_id
_entity_poly.type
_entity_poly.pdbx_seq_one_letter_code
_entity_poly.pdbx_strand_id
1 'polypeptide(L)'
;FFGTKGPKGTIEHGNSESNKSNDERVVHVGVYLGDNHFIHASDYVRINSLNPSDALYDKFNADRYLRSKRYIENNKPINVDIISK
;
A
#
# COMPACT_ATOMS: atom_id res chain seq x y z
N PHE A 1 -4.91 -5.16 -3.23
CA PHE A 1 -4.15 -3.90 -3.10
C PHE A 1 -3.33 -3.93 -1.83
N PHE A 2 -2.06 -3.54 -1.89
CA PHE A 2 -1.24 -3.23 -0.73
C PHE A 2 -1.14 -1.72 -0.59
N GLY A 3 -1.09 -1.21 0.64
CA GLY A 3 -0.89 0.21 0.92
C GLY A 3 0.27 0.43 1.89
N THR A 4 0.97 1.55 1.74
CA THR A 4 2.05 1.94 2.66
C THR A 4 1.71 3.22 3.42
N LYS A 5 2.22 3.34 4.65
CA LYS A 5 2.04 4.49 5.54
C LYS A 5 2.89 5.67 5.09
N GLY A 6 2.40 6.88 5.35
CA GLY A 6 3.16 8.12 5.22
C GLY A 6 4.38 8.17 6.14
N PRO A 7 5.35 9.08 5.90
CA PRO A 7 6.24 9.51 6.97
C PRO A 7 5.38 10.05 8.13
N LYS A 8 5.83 9.91 9.38
CA LYS A 8 5.22 10.67 10.47
C LYS A 8 5.42 12.15 10.15
N GLY A 9 4.34 12.88 9.85
CA GLY A 9 4.44 14.33 9.70
C GLY A 9 4.88 14.94 11.03
N THR A 10 5.87 15.83 11.01
CA THR A 10 6.03 16.78 12.11
C THR A 10 4.83 17.72 12.02
N ILE A 11 3.97 17.69 13.03
CA ILE A 11 2.83 18.59 13.12
C ILE A 11 3.38 19.94 13.57
N GLU A 12 3.91 20.71 12.63
CA GLU A 12 4.30 22.10 12.84
C GLU A 12 3.27 22.93 12.10
N HIS A 13 2.14 23.22 12.76
CA HIS A 13 1.33 24.44 12.63
C HIS A 13 0.06 24.31 13.48
N GLY A 14 -0.07 25.16 14.51
CA GLY A 14 -1.36 25.70 14.93
C GLY A 14 -2.20 24.91 15.93
N ASN A 15 -1.94 25.15 17.21
CA ASN A 15 -2.91 25.33 18.30
C ASN A 15 -4.36 24.83 18.08
N SER A 16 -4.67 23.60 18.48
CA SER A 16 -5.98 23.24 19.07
C SER A 16 -5.86 21.92 19.83
N GLU A 17 -6.11 21.97 21.14
CA GLU A 17 -6.35 20.78 21.96
C GLU A 17 -7.57 20.03 21.41
N SER A 18 -7.39 18.96 20.64
CA SER A 18 -8.39 17.89 20.50
C SER A 18 -7.83 16.66 19.79
N ASN A 19 -7.95 15.52 20.47
CA ASN A 19 -7.82 14.15 19.96
C ASN A 19 -6.45 13.74 19.39
N LYS A 20 -5.81 12.80 20.12
CA LYS A 20 -4.84 11.84 19.57
C LYS A 20 -5.53 10.94 18.52
N SER A 21 -5.99 11.53 17.42
CA SER A 21 -6.48 10.78 16.28
C SER A 21 -5.27 10.06 15.68
N ASN A 22 -5.31 8.74 15.73
CA ASN A 22 -4.33 7.87 15.10
C ASN A 22 -4.39 8.12 13.59
N ASP A 23 -3.60 9.06 13.09
CA ASP A 23 -3.58 9.52 11.70
C ASP A 23 -2.84 8.51 10.79
N GLU A 24 -3.29 7.26 10.83
CA GLU A 24 -2.79 6.18 10.00
C GLU A 24 -3.35 6.35 8.57
N ARG A 25 -2.61 7.10 7.73
CA ARG A 25 -2.97 7.37 6.34
C ARG A 25 -2.18 6.51 5.34
N VAL A 26 -2.91 5.94 4.37
CA VAL A 26 -2.33 5.29 3.18
C VAL A 26 -1.86 6.37 2.21
N VAL A 27 -0.57 6.36 1.82
CA VAL A 27 0.00 7.37 0.90
C VAL A 27 0.50 6.78 -0.42
N HIS A 28 0.66 5.46 -0.48
CA HIS A 28 1.07 4.75 -1.68
C HIS A 28 0.30 3.44 -1.78
N VAL A 29 0.04 3.00 -3.00
CA VAL A 29 -0.71 1.77 -3.27
C VAL A 29 -0.06 0.96 -4.39
N GLY A 30 -0.29 -0.35 -4.38
CA GLY A 30 -0.11 -1.17 -5.58
C GLY A 30 -0.94 -2.44 -5.56
N VAL A 31 -0.87 -3.18 -6.66
CA VAL A 31 -1.61 -4.41 -6.88
C VAL A 31 -0.70 -5.58 -6.56
N TYR A 32 -1.16 -6.43 -5.64
CA TYR A 32 -0.42 -7.61 -5.22
C TYR A 32 -0.57 -8.71 -6.27
N LEU A 33 0.54 -9.33 -6.67
CA LEU A 33 0.60 -10.32 -7.75
C LEU A 33 0.73 -11.76 -7.23
N GLY A 34 1.10 -11.95 -5.96
CA GLY A 34 1.52 -13.25 -5.43
C GLY A 34 3.02 -13.27 -5.12
N ASP A 35 3.48 -14.28 -4.39
CA ASP A 35 4.90 -14.50 -4.06
C ASP A 35 5.66 -13.25 -3.59
N ASN A 36 5.02 -12.43 -2.74
CA ASN A 36 5.54 -11.15 -2.23
C ASN A 36 5.77 -10.06 -3.29
N HIS A 37 5.38 -10.29 -4.54
CA HIS A 37 5.50 -9.33 -5.64
C HIS A 37 4.27 -8.44 -5.76
N PHE A 38 4.51 -7.22 -6.22
CA PHE A 38 3.47 -6.24 -6.50
C PHE A 38 3.85 -5.34 -7.67
N ILE A 39 2.84 -4.86 -8.40
CA ILE A 39 2.98 -3.81 -9.40
C ILE A 39 2.48 -2.48 -8.83
N HIS A 40 3.24 -1.41 -9.04
CA HIS A 40 2.92 -0.07 -8.57
C HIS A 40 3.48 1.01 -9.50
N ALA A 41 2.98 2.23 -9.35
CA ALA A 41 3.55 3.42 -9.97
C ALA A 41 4.21 4.29 -8.89
N SER A 42 5.53 4.38 -8.92
CA SER A 42 6.34 5.30 -8.12
C SER A 42 7.36 5.89 -9.08
N ASP A 43 7.08 7.05 -9.66
CA ASP A 43 7.72 7.65 -10.86
C ASP A 43 7.46 6.92 -12.18
N TYR A 44 7.60 5.59 -12.20
CA TYR A 44 7.29 4.71 -13.33
C TYR A 44 6.62 3.43 -12.85
N VAL A 45 5.93 2.75 -13.77
CA VAL A 45 5.30 1.45 -13.51
C VAL A 45 6.39 0.38 -13.45
N ARG A 46 6.44 -0.36 -12.35
CA ARG A 46 7.40 -1.45 -12.16
C ARG A 46 6.84 -2.55 -11.25
N ILE A 47 7.46 -3.72 -11.32
CA ILE A 47 7.22 -4.83 -10.41
C ILE A 47 8.33 -4.80 -9.37
N ASN A 48 7.95 -4.84 -8.09
CA ASN A 48 8.84 -4.90 -6.95
C ASN A 48 8.40 -6.03 -6.01
N SER A 49 9.26 -6.37 -5.05
CA SER A 49 9.07 -7.45 -4.08
C SER A 49 9.14 -6.91 -2.65
N LEU A 50 8.33 -7.49 -1.75
CA LEU A 50 8.40 -7.26 -0.31
C LEU A 50 9.40 -8.18 0.39
N ASN A 51 9.99 -9.15 -0.33
CA ASN A 51 10.92 -10.14 0.23
C ASN A 51 12.38 -9.65 0.18
N PRO A 52 13.10 -9.53 1.31
CA PRO A 52 14.49 -9.05 1.34
C PRO A 52 15.50 -9.89 0.55
N SER A 53 15.21 -11.17 0.30
CA SER A 53 16.09 -12.06 -0.47
C SER A 53 15.85 -11.99 -1.98
N ASP A 54 14.88 -11.19 -2.42
CA ASP A 54 14.48 -11.06 -3.82
C ASP A 54 15.31 -9.98 -4.55
N ALA A 55 15.62 -10.22 -5.81
CA ALA A 55 16.34 -9.24 -6.65
C ALA A 55 15.53 -7.95 -6.86
N LEU A 56 14.20 -8.02 -6.75
CA LEU A 56 13.29 -6.89 -6.89
C LEU A 56 12.90 -6.27 -5.54
N TYR A 57 13.63 -6.56 -4.46
CA TYR A 57 13.28 -6.08 -3.13
C TYR A 57 13.20 -4.55 -3.05
N ASP A 58 12.03 -4.05 -2.68
CA ASP A 58 11.77 -2.64 -2.44
C ASP A 58 11.70 -2.37 -0.94
N LYS A 59 12.87 -2.13 -0.36
CA LYS A 59 13.02 -1.82 1.07
C LYS A 59 12.17 -0.62 1.50
N PHE A 60 12.10 0.42 0.68
CA PHE A 60 11.40 1.66 1.02
C PHE A 60 9.91 1.40 1.24
N ASN A 61 9.26 0.66 0.33
CA ASN A 61 7.85 0.34 0.47
C ASN A 61 7.60 -0.80 1.48
N ALA A 62 8.52 -1.77 1.60
CA ALA A 62 8.41 -2.85 2.59
C ALA A 62 8.40 -2.33 4.03
N ASP A 63 9.32 -1.42 4.39
CA ASP A 63 9.39 -0.80 5.73
C ASP A 63 8.15 0.05 6.08
N ARG A 64 7.40 0.44 5.04
CA ARG A 64 6.21 1.28 5.15
C ARG A 64 4.93 0.48 4.96
N TYR A 65 4.98 -0.84 4.84
CA TYR A 65 3.77 -1.65 4.70
C TYR A 65 2.77 -1.30 5.80
N LEU A 66 1.52 -1.11 5.39
CA LEU A 66 0.44 -0.73 6.29
C LEU A 66 -0.62 -1.81 6.37
N ARG A 67 -1.23 -2.12 5.22
CA ARG A 67 -2.27 -3.15 5.13
C ARG A 67 -2.48 -3.59 3.70
N SER A 68 -3.13 -4.73 3.57
CA SER A 68 -3.67 -5.23 2.32
C SER A 68 -5.19 -5.20 2.35
N LYS A 69 -5.80 -4.87 1.22
CA LYS A 69 -7.25 -4.91 1.03
C LYS A 69 -7.59 -5.66 -0.25
N ARG A 70 -8.62 -6.49 -0.18
CA ARG A 70 -9.25 -7.17 -1.31
C ARG A 70 -10.51 -6.42 -1.69
N TYR A 71 -10.72 -6.23 -2.99
CA TYR A 71 -11.95 -5.62 -3.48
C TYR A 71 -13.07 -6.67 -3.48
N ILE A 72 -14.20 -6.30 -2.89
CA ILE A 72 -15.36 -7.17 -2.66
C ILE A 72 -16.56 -6.48 -3.29
N GLU A 73 -17.31 -7.20 -4.11
CA GLU A 73 -18.57 -6.77 -4.71
C GLU A 73 -19.63 -7.85 -4.46
N ASN A 74 -20.84 -7.46 -4.09
CA ASN A 74 -21.93 -8.40 -3.79
C ASN A 74 -21.55 -9.53 -2.81
N ASN A 75 -20.81 -9.17 -1.74
CA ASN A 75 -20.25 -10.11 -0.75
C ASN A 75 -19.34 -11.21 -1.33
N LYS A 76 -18.78 -10.98 -2.53
CA LYS A 76 -17.85 -11.91 -3.17
C LYS A 76 -16.55 -11.20 -3.54
N PRO A 77 -15.39 -11.88 -3.37
CA PRO A 77 -14.15 -11.45 -3.98
C PRO A 77 -14.35 -11.23 -5.48
N ILE A 78 -13.96 -10.06 -5.97
CA ILE A 78 -13.82 -9.90 -7.42
C ILE A 78 -12.57 -10.68 -7.84
N ASN A 79 -12.76 -11.56 -8.81
CA ASN A 79 -11.67 -12.27 -9.44
C ASN A 79 -11.07 -11.36 -10.51
N VAL A 80 -9.88 -10.82 -10.24
CA VAL A 80 -9.16 -9.95 -11.19
C VAL A 80 -8.66 -10.70 -12.42
N ASP A 81 -8.66 -12.03 -12.39
CA ASP A 81 -8.34 -12.88 -13.54
C ASP A 81 -9.48 -12.92 -14.59
N ILE A 82 -10.69 -12.50 -14.20
CA ILE A 82 -11.87 -12.45 -15.06
C ILE A 82 -12.27 -10.99 -15.23
N ILE A 83 -11.52 -10.25 -16.04
CA ILE A 83 -12.08 -9.07 -16.70
C ILE A 83 -12.82 -9.61 -17.90
N SER A 84 -14.07 -10.05 -17.70
CA SER A 84 -14.95 -10.37 -18.82
C SER A 84 -15.13 -9.11 -19.66
N LYS A 85 -14.65 -9.19 -20.89
CA LYS A 85 -14.73 -8.14 -21.92
C LYS A 85 -16.17 -7.72 -22.20
#